data_AF-A0A6G4XF16-F1
#
_entry.id   AF-A0A6G4XF16-F1
#
_cell.length_a   1.000
_cell.length_b   1.000
_cell.length_c   1.000
_cell.angle_alpha   90.00
_cell.angle_beta   90.00
_cell.angle_gamma   90.00
#
_symmetry.space_group_name_H-M   'P 1'
#
loop_
_entity.id
_entity.type
_entity.pdbx_description
1 polymer ?
#
loop_
_entity_poly.entity_id
_entity_poly.type
_entity_poly.pdbx_seq_one_letter_code
_entity_poly.pdbx_strand_id
1 'polypeptide(L)'
;MPFDDDLAARMAEPDFWPLYLFDDEAMEAYEEAREDEEAEEEVLQADFLLDRGLGLQIRFEPGVGYVDLAVLSPETAEAETVGWDDMAHFHPHVMPWQELDLLCRAAALHTPALQHPGPMLALLLRFAFLYEEEDLDAITPLVDAAFAAVRPSSRVVSVREETRDWFDLRDLRGTGIEWTVRPEGCRAVAQHDRGRMPLYSLREPASDEFPFAAWSRLLGRATELLDAVRADSAVHTPHVQTALERCTEPDGHQHLGPLADALSWANFCHSALLRAVSEPVALVEAAWAVETLAGLERGKLTAAWFGASPLASSRSWRLSLTLPAAGRPWRFAQEFAGELSADLQEAGLGMAEISGSTSVPGEHGGYVHHSDDLDVLIRDDLPSGVQAISRLLHRHQAAETAVLKHDETPFEHIPLIDPST
;
A
#
# COMPACT_ATOMS: atom_id res chain seq x y z
N MET A 1 1.42 20.74 13.89
CA MET A 1 1.12 19.31 13.60
C MET A 1 2.35 18.73 12.91
N PRO A 2 2.56 17.40 12.85
CA PRO A 2 3.67 16.80 12.07
C PRO A 2 3.49 16.92 10.56
N PHE A 3 2.25 17.10 10.10
CA PHE A 3 1.93 17.45 8.73
C PHE A 3 2.04 18.95 8.54
N ASP A 4 2.40 19.38 7.33
CA ASP A 4 1.97 20.69 6.88
C ASP A 4 0.45 20.78 7.03
N ASP A 5 -0.07 21.92 7.51
CA ASP A 5 -1.51 22.09 7.74
C ASP A 5 -2.28 21.89 6.42
N ASP A 6 -1.63 22.17 5.29
CA ASP A 6 -2.17 22.00 3.93
C ASP A 6 -2.37 20.53 3.54
N LEU A 7 -1.38 19.64 3.77
CA LEU A 7 -1.54 18.22 3.46
C LEU A 7 -2.61 17.57 4.35
N ALA A 8 -2.64 17.90 5.65
CA ALA A 8 -3.66 17.35 6.54
C ALA A 8 -5.08 17.79 6.12
N ALA A 9 -5.24 19.04 5.67
CA ALA A 9 -6.50 19.50 5.10
C ALA A 9 -6.83 18.74 3.82
N ARG A 10 -5.88 18.61 2.90
CA ARG A 10 -6.07 17.90 1.62
C ARG A 10 -6.42 16.43 1.81
N MET A 11 -5.78 15.72 2.75
CA MET A 11 -6.08 14.32 3.06
C MET A 11 -7.52 14.07 3.53
N ALA A 12 -8.21 15.10 4.04
CA ALA A 12 -9.61 15.03 4.44
C ALA A 12 -10.58 15.28 3.28
N GLU A 13 -10.08 15.73 2.13
CA GLU A 13 -10.89 15.96 0.94
C GLU A 13 -11.22 14.63 0.23
N PRO A 14 -12.43 14.48 -0.35
CA PRO A 14 -12.88 13.20 -0.89
C PRO A 14 -12.03 12.67 -2.06
N ASP A 15 -11.44 13.57 -2.83
CA ASP A 15 -10.67 13.32 -4.06
C ASP A 15 -9.18 13.07 -3.79
N PHE A 16 -8.64 13.47 -2.64
CA PHE A 16 -7.20 13.29 -2.35
C PHE A 16 -6.75 11.84 -2.45
N TRP A 17 -7.49 10.90 -1.86
CA TRP A 17 -7.06 9.49 -1.83
C TRP A 17 -7.17 8.80 -3.18
N PRO A 18 -8.26 8.97 -3.96
CA PRO A 18 -8.29 8.56 -5.36
C PRO A 18 -7.10 9.13 -6.15
N LEU A 19 -6.83 10.43 -6.05
CA LEU A 19 -5.69 11.07 -6.72
C LEU A 19 -4.35 10.50 -6.25
N TYR A 20 -4.18 10.40 -4.93
CA TYR A 20 -2.96 9.86 -4.35
C TYR A 20 -2.77 8.42 -4.82
N LEU A 21 -3.80 7.59 -4.90
CA LEU A 21 -3.68 6.20 -5.34
C LEU A 21 -3.68 6.01 -6.86
N PHE A 22 -3.62 7.12 -7.64
CA PHE A 22 -3.66 7.14 -9.11
C PHE A 22 -4.89 6.45 -9.70
N ASP A 23 -6.06 6.76 -9.13
CA ASP A 23 -7.32 6.46 -9.79
C ASP A 23 -7.43 7.29 -11.07
N ASP A 24 -7.51 6.62 -12.23
CA ASP A 24 -7.53 7.26 -13.56
C ASP A 24 -8.65 8.30 -13.69
N GLU A 25 -9.86 7.99 -13.19
CA GLU A 25 -11.00 8.91 -13.26
C GLU A 25 -10.74 10.16 -12.40
N ALA A 26 -10.15 9.99 -11.22
CA ALA A 26 -9.76 11.11 -10.37
C ALA A 26 -8.67 11.97 -11.02
N MET A 27 -7.67 11.34 -11.63
CA MET A 27 -6.59 12.05 -12.33
C MET A 27 -7.12 12.84 -13.53
N GLU A 28 -7.94 12.24 -14.39
CA GLU A 28 -8.59 12.93 -15.52
C GLU A 28 -9.46 14.09 -15.01
N ALA A 29 -10.24 13.89 -13.96
CA ALA A 29 -11.06 14.95 -13.37
C ALA A 29 -10.23 16.10 -12.78
N TYR A 30 -9.07 15.81 -12.19
CA TYR A 30 -8.17 16.84 -11.65
C TYR A 30 -7.47 17.62 -12.76
N GLU A 31 -7.02 16.94 -13.83
CA GLU A 31 -6.45 17.59 -15.01
C GLU A 31 -7.47 18.52 -15.67
N GLU A 32 -8.71 18.04 -15.90
CA GLU A 32 -9.79 18.86 -16.46
C GLU A 32 -10.11 20.09 -15.60
N ALA A 33 -10.18 19.92 -14.27
CA ALA A 33 -10.42 21.04 -13.35
C ALA A 33 -9.29 22.08 -13.37
N ARG A 34 -8.04 21.63 -13.60
CA ARG A 34 -6.87 22.49 -13.68
C ARG A 34 -6.74 23.21 -15.02
N GLU A 35 -7.20 22.64 -16.13
CA GLU A 35 -7.17 23.34 -17.43
C GLU A 35 -7.95 24.67 -17.41
N ASP A 36 -8.98 24.77 -16.56
CA ASP A 36 -9.81 25.96 -16.39
C ASP A 36 -9.22 27.02 -15.43
N GLU A 37 -8.20 26.67 -14.64
CA GLU A 37 -7.58 27.54 -13.63
C GLU A 37 -6.10 27.79 -13.94
N GLU A 38 -5.64 29.05 -13.93
CA GLU A 38 -4.20 29.39 -13.90
C GLU A 38 -3.60 29.04 -12.52
N ALA A 39 -3.84 27.83 -12.02
CA ALA A 39 -3.44 27.38 -10.70
C ALA A 39 -1.93 27.10 -10.65
N GLU A 40 -1.29 27.57 -9.58
CA GLU A 40 0.10 27.21 -9.26
C GLU A 40 0.24 25.68 -9.16
N GLU A 41 1.44 25.15 -9.41
CA GLU A 41 1.70 23.71 -9.25
C GLU A 41 1.55 23.35 -7.76
N GLU A 42 0.53 22.54 -7.45
CA GLU A 42 0.29 22.04 -6.10
C GLU A 42 1.38 21.02 -5.75
N VAL A 43 2.14 21.29 -4.69
CA VAL A 43 3.15 20.37 -4.15
C VAL A 43 2.83 20.13 -2.69
N LEU A 44 2.46 18.89 -2.37
CA LEU A 44 2.11 18.47 -1.02
C LEU A 44 3.28 17.71 -0.40
N GLN A 45 3.63 18.02 0.85
CA GLN A 45 4.78 17.41 1.52
C GLN A 45 4.44 16.94 2.94
N ALA A 46 4.99 15.80 3.34
CA ALA A 46 5.00 15.32 4.72
C ALA A 46 6.39 14.90 5.16
N ASP A 47 6.82 15.39 6.33
CA ASP A 47 8.06 14.98 6.98
C ASP A 47 7.75 14.12 8.22
N PHE A 48 8.17 12.85 8.19
CA PHE A 48 8.05 11.90 9.29
C PHE A 48 9.38 11.77 10.03
N LEU A 49 9.61 12.68 10.98
CA LEU A 49 10.86 12.74 11.73
C LEU A 49 10.92 11.68 12.84
N LEU A 50 12.09 11.06 12.99
CA LEU A 50 12.45 10.16 14.10
C LEU A 50 13.40 10.82 15.10
N ASP A 51 14.19 11.80 14.65
CA ASP A 51 15.09 12.60 15.47
C ASP A 51 15.41 13.94 14.77
N ARG A 52 16.39 14.69 15.28
CA ARG A 52 16.93 15.97 14.78
C ARG A 52 17.29 15.95 13.29
N GLY A 53 16.28 16.08 12.43
CA GLY A 53 16.42 16.09 10.97
C GLY A 53 16.62 14.71 10.33
N LEU A 54 16.49 13.61 11.09
CA LEU A 54 16.51 12.26 10.54
C LEU A 54 15.07 11.75 10.43
N GLY A 55 14.65 11.36 9.25
CA GLY A 55 13.26 10.94 9.00
C GLY A 55 13.01 10.53 7.55
N LEU A 56 11.73 10.43 7.22
CA LEU A 56 11.27 10.26 5.84
C LEU A 56 10.56 11.52 5.37
N GLN A 57 10.63 11.78 4.08
CA GLN A 57 9.85 12.79 3.40
C GLN A 57 9.06 12.16 2.27
N ILE A 58 7.75 12.44 2.22
CA ILE A 58 6.93 12.21 1.03
C ILE A 58 6.69 13.56 0.38
N ARG A 59 6.87 13.61 -0.94
CA ARG A 59 6.45 14.73 -1.79
C ARG A 59 5.50 14.22 -2.85
N PHE A 60 4.33 14.84 -2.97
CA PHE A 60 3.29 14.49 -3.94
C PHE A 60 2.97 15.72 -4.80
N GLU A 61 3.04 15.54 -6.11
CA GLU A 61 2.71 16.53 -7.12
C GLU A 61 1.56 15.99 -7.99
N PRO A 62 0.29 16.26 -7.61
CA PRO A 62 -0.86 15.69 -8.30
C PRO A 62 -0.89 16.06 -9.79
N GLY A 63 -0.52 17.29 -10.13
CA GLY A 63 -0.56 17.79 -11.51
C GLY A 63 0.39 17.12 -12.50
N VAL A 64 1.32 16.29 -12.03
CA VAL A 64 2.20 15.47 -12.89
C VAL A 64 2.18 13.99 -12.50
N GLY A 65 1.27 13.58 -11.61
CA GLY A 65 1.17 12.19 -11.14
C GLY A 65 2.46 11.69 -10.50
N TYR A 66 3.18 12.52 -9.74
CA TYR A 66 4.49 12.17 -9.19
C TYR A 66 4.48 12.10 -7.67
N VAL A 67 4.96 10.98 -7.12
CA VAL A 67 5.18 10.81 -5.67
C VAL A 67 6.62 10.38 -5.42
N ASP A 68 7.39 11.16 -4.65
CA ASP A 68 8.75 10.83 -4.21
C ASP A 68 8.77 10.46 -2.73
N LEU A 69 9.57 9.45 -2.41
CA LEU A 69 9.95 9.10 -1.05
C LEU A 69 11.46 9.31 -0.89
N ALA A 70 11.84 10.11 0.10
CA ALA A 70 13.23 10.41 0.41
C ALA A 70 13.56 10.23 1.90
N VAL A 71 14.83 10.00 2.19
CA VAL A 71 15.39 10.04 3.55
C VAL A 71 15.87 11.45 3.84
N LEU A 72 15.39 12.01 4.94
CA LEU A 72 15.94 13.22 5.53
C LEU A 72 17.11 12.84 6.42
N SER A 73 18.24 13.52 6.26
CA SER A 73 19.43 13.28 7.09
C SER A 73 20.08 14.59 7.51
N PRO A 74 20.55 14.72 8.78
CA PRO A 74 21.35 15.88 9.18
C PRO A 74 22.76 15.88 8.57
N GLU A 75 23.19 14.79 7.93
CA GLU A 75 24.49 14.68 7.26
C GLU A 75 24.49 15.24 5.83
N THR A 76 23.31 15.36 5.22
CA THR A 76 23.13 15.88 3.87
C THR A 76 22.34 17.17 3.92
N ALA A 77 22.58 18.06 2.95
CA ALA A 77 21.81 19.30 2.83
C ALA A 77 20.45 19.07 2.16
N GLU A 78 20.35 18.01 1.35
CA GLU A 78 19.19 17.65 0.55
C GLU A 78 18.70 16.26 0.96
N ALA A 79 17.39 16.02 0.80
CA ALA A 79 16.78 14.72 1.00
C ALA A 79 17.29 13.74 -0.06
N GLU A 80 17.55 12.49 0.35
CA GLU A 80 18.06 11.45 -0.56
C GLU A 80 16.92 10.52 -0.98
N THR A 81 16.51 10.57 -2.25
CA THR A 81 15.44 9.72 -2.80
C THR A 81 15.74 8.23 -2.60
N VAL A 82 14.73 7.48 -2.15
CA VAL A 82 14.77 6.02 -1.99
C VAL A 82 13.80 5.28 -2.90
N GLY A 83 12.83 5.99 -3.48
CA GLY A 83 11.91 5.49 -4.49
C GLY A 83 10.91 6.56 -4.90
N TRP A 84 10.26 6.35 -6.04
CA TRP A 84 9.24 7.24 -6.56
C TRP A 84 8.18 6.46 -7.33
N ASP A 85 7.07 7.13 -7.63
CA ASP A 85 5.99 6.61 -8.45
C ASP A 85 5.51 7.74 -9.38
N ASP A 86 5.77 7.59 -10.68
CA ASP A 86 5.50 8.56 -11.75
C ASP A 86 4.57 7.97 -12.84
N MET A 87 3.96 6.80 -12.55
CA MET A 87 3.13 6.01 -13.47
C MET A 87 3.85 5.51 -14.75
N ALA A 88 5.15 5.79 -14.94
CA ALA A 88 5.87 5.48 -16.17
C ALA A 88 7.17 4.70 -15.96
N HIS A 89 8.03 5.18 -15.07
CA HIS A 89 9.31 4.60 -14.68
C HIS A 89 9.41 4.54 -13.15
N PHE A 90 8.39 3.96 -12.53
CA PHE A 90 8.19 3.95 -11.09
C PHE A 90 9.15 2.97 -10.38
N HIS A 91 9.61 3.33 -9.17
CA HIS A 91 10.41 2.49 -8.26
C HIS A 91 9.78 2.40 -6.85
N PRO A 92 8.55 1.90 -6.72
CA PRO A 92 7.80 1.88 -5.46
C PRO A 92 8.25 0.76 -4.53
N HIS A 93 9.00 -0.25 -4.99
CA HIS A 93 9.36 -1.40 -4.16
C HIS A 93 10.55 -1.07 -3.25
N VAL A 94 10.32 -0.18 -2.29
CA VAL A 94 11.35 0.37 -1.41
C VAL A 94 11.57 -0.53 -0.20
N MET A 95 10.52 -0.98 0.49
CA MET A 95 10.69 -1.65 1.78
C MET A 95 9.75 -2.85 1.99
N PRO A 96 10.20 -3.89 2.72
CA PRO A 96 9.30 -4.93 3.21
C PRO A 96 8.44 -4.39 4.35
N TRP A 97 7.38 -5.11 4.70
CA TRP A 97 6.44 -4.67 5.74
C TRP A 97 7.11 -4.41 7.09
N GLN A 98 8.06 -5.25 7.49
CA GLN A 98 8.68 -5.14 8.82
C GLN A 98 9.51 -3.87 9.00
N GLU A 99 10.02 -3.28 7.91
CA GLU A 99 10.71 -1.99 7.93
C GLU A 99 9.67 -0.86 8.01
N LEU A 100 8.59 -0.92 7.24
CA LEU A 100 7.50 0.07 7.28
C LEU A 100 6.84 0.17 8.67
N ASP A 101 6.45 -0.97 9.26
CA ASP A 101 5.83 -1.01 10.59
C ASP A 101 6.80 -0.49 11.68
N LEU A 102 8.10 -0.83 11.57
CA LEU A 102 9.12 -0.30 12.49
C LEU A 102 9.20 1.24 12.42
N LEU A 103 9.26 1.79 11.21
CA LEU A 103 9.35 3.23 10.97
C LEU A 103 8.11 3.97 11.47
N CYS A 104 6.91 3.44 11.21
CA CYS A 104 5.65 4.04 11.68
C CYS A 104 5.54 4.04 13.21
N ARG A 105 5.88 2.92 13.87
CA ARG A 105 5.93 2.85 15.35
C ARG A 105 6.92 3.87 15.92
N ALA A 106 8.12 3.94 15.37
CA ALA A 106 9.14 4.88 15.82
C ALA A 106 8.70 6.35 15.64
N ALA A 107 8.09 6.67 14.50
CA ALA A 107 7.58 8.01 14.24
C ALA A 107 6.42 8.37 15.18
N ALA A 108 5.53 7.43 15.51
CA ALA A 108 4.46 7.65 16.49
C ALA A 108 4.99 7.86 17.92
N LEU A 109 6.12 7.23 18.28
CA LEU A 109 6.80 7.50 19.56
C LEU A 109 7.45 8.88 19.59
N HIS A 110 8.07 9.30 18.50
CA HIS A 110 8.70 10.61 18.37
C HIS A 110 7.66 11.74 18.29
N THR A 111 6.63 11.53 17.49
CA THR A 111 5.53 12.46 17.26
C THR A 111 4.18 11.81 17.55
N PRO A 112 3.69 11.91 18.81
CA PRO A 112 2.45 11.25 19.24
C PRO A 112 1.20 11.59 18.43
N ALA A 113 1.19 12.72 17.73
CA ALA A 113 0.08 13.15 16.87
C ALA A 113 -0.07 12.31 15.58
N LEU A 114 0.98 11.63 15.12
CA LEU A 114 0.88 10.75 13.94
C LEU A 114 0.00 9.52 14.21
N GLN A 115 0.04 9.01 15.44
CA GLN A 115 -0.59 7.74 15.84
C GLN A 115 -0.06 6.55 15.00
N HIS A 116 -0.32 5.32 15.46
CA HIS A 116 -0.02 4.11 14.68
C HIS A 116 -1.08 3.04 14.99
N PRO A 117 -1.63 2.35 13.99
CA PRO A 117 -1.63 2.71 12.57
C PRO A 117 -2.30 4.08 12.34
N GLY A 118 -1.94 4.77 11.26
CA GLY A 118 -2.35 6.14 11.04
C GLY A 118 -1.93 6.67 9.66
N PRO A 119 -1.92 8.00 9.46
CA PRO A 119 -1.72 8.59 8.14
C PRO A 119 -0.34 8.32 7.54
N MET A 120 0.71 8.21 8.37
CA MET A 120 2.04 7.80 7.89
C MET A 120 2.00 6.42 7.24
N LEU A 121 1.33 5.44 7.87
CA LEU A 121 1.19 4.10 7.31
C LEU A 121 0.39 4.16 6.01
N ALA A 122 -0.77 4.83 6.00
CA ALA A 122 -1.62 4.94 4.82
C ALA A 122 -0.90 5.54 3.59
N LEU A 123 -0.07 6.57 3.79
CA LEU A 123 0.71 7.19 2.71
C LEU A 123 1.87 6.28 2.26
N LEU A 124 2.65 5.74 3.21
CA LEU A 124 3.84 4.95 2.88
C LEU A 124 3.55 3.55 2.35
N LEU A 125 2.29 3.06 2.42
CA LEU A 125 1.90 1.79 1.82
C LEU A 125 2.20 1.72 0.33
N ARG A 126 2.17 2.84 -0.39
CA ARG A 126 2.61 2.92 -1.79
C ARG A 126 4.00 2.31 -2.00
N PHE A 127 4.89 2.51 -1.03
CA PHE A 127 6.31 2.17 -1.11
C PHE A 127 6.68 0.84 -0.42
N ALA A 128 5.68 0.13 0.09
CA ALA A 128 5.85 -1.20 0.66
C ALA A 128 5.22 -2.27 -0.23
N PHE A 129 5.80 -3.47 -0.18
CA PHE A 129 5.34 -4.62 -0.96
C PHE A 129 5.42 -5.90 -0.15
N LEU A 130 4.60 -6.88 -0.56
CA LEU A 130 4.51 -8.18 0.07
C LEU A 130 5.39 -9.19 -0.66
N TYR A 131 6.08 -10.04 0.11
CA TYR A 131 6.84 -11.17 -0.39
C TYR A 131 6.54 -12.41 0.46
N GLU A 132 7.15 -13.55 0.13
CA GLU A 132 6.75 -14.88 0.63
C GLU A 132 6.67 -15.02 2.15
N GLU A 133 7.48 -14.26 2.89
CA GLU A 133 7.57 -14.38 4.35
C GLU A 133 6.61 -13.45 5.11
N GLU A 134 5.74 -12.72 4.40
CA GLU A 134 4.83 -11.75 5.00
C GLU A 134 3.57 -12.39 5.61
N ASP A 135 3.26 -11.99 6.84
CA ASP A 135 2.11 -12.49 7.60
C ASP A 135 0.90 -11.56 7.44
N LEU A 136 -0.07 -11.98 6.62
CA LEU A 136 -1.28 -11.20 6.37
C LEU A 136 -2.15 -11.03 7.62
N ASP A 137 -2.08 -11.96 8.58
CA ASP A 137 -2.86 -11.88 9.83
C ASP A 137 -2.38 -10.69 10.68
N ALA A 138 -1.09 -10.37 10.60
CA ALA A 138 -0.51 -9.19 11.22
C ALA A 138 -0.73 -7.90 10.41
N ILE A 139 -0.71 -7.99 9.08
CA ILE A 139 -0.70 -6.83 8.17
C ILE A 139 -2.09 -6.24 7.97
N THR A 140 -3.07 -7.08 7.61
CA THR A 140 -4.39 -6.62 7.17
C THR A 140 -5.08 -5.72 8.22
N PRO A 141 -5.10 -6.05 9.53
CA PRO A 141 -5.73 -5.19 10.52
C PRO A 141 -5.04 -3.82 10.67
N LEU A 142 -3.72 -3.76 10.48
CA LEU A 142 -2.95 -2.52 10.57
C LEU A 142 -3.23 -1.60 9.36
N VAL A 143 -3.23 -2.17 8.15
CA VAL A 143 -3.55 -1.44 6.91
C VAL A 143 -5.00 -0.91 6.95
N ASP A 144 -5.94 -1.77 7.34
CA ASP A 144 -7.35 -1.41 7.40
C ASP A 144 -7.62 -0.26 8.38
N ALA A 145 -7.01 -0.33 9.56
CA ALA A 145 -7.09 0.73 10.55
C ALA A 145 -6.38 2.02 10.13
N ALA A 146 -5.28 1.94 9.37
CA ALA A 146 -4.62 3.12 8.81
C ALA A 146 -5.55 3.87 7.86
N PHE A 147 -6.17 3.18 6.90
CA PHE A 147 -7.15 3.78 6.01
C PHE A 147 -8.40 4.26 6.75
N ALA A 148 -8.87 3.53 7.76
CA ALA A 148 -9.99 3.98 8.58
C ALA A 148 -9.69 5.28 9.36
N ALA A 149 -8.44 5.49 9.79
CA ALA A 149 -8.03 6.71 10.49
C ALA A 149 -8.05 7.95 9.59
N VAL A 150 -7.71 7.79 8.31
CA VAL A 150 -7.66 8.91 7.33
C VAL A 150 -8.93 9.06 6.50
N ARG A 151 -9.72 7.98 6.34
CA ARG A 151 -11.01 7.96 5.63
C ARG A 151 -12.09 7.27 6.47
N PRO A 152 -12.62 7.97 7.49
CA PRO A 152 -13.71 7.44 8.30
C PRO A 152 -14.92 7.09 7.41
N SER A 153 -15.40 5.85 7.50
CA SER A 153 -16.58 5.37 6.78
C SER A 153 -17.60 4.84 7.78
N SER A 154 -18.88 5.04 7.48
CA SER A 154 -19.99 4.45 8.24
C SER A 154 -20.29 3.00 7.83
N ARG A 155 -19.70 2.53 6.72
CA ARG A 155 -19.90 1.15 6.23
C ARG A 155 -19.03 0.19 7.05
N VAL A 156 -19.67 -0.83 7.62
CA VAL A 156 -18.96 -1.96 8.25
C VAL A 156 -18.72 -3.00 7.15
N VAL A 157 -17.48 -3.08 6.69
CA VAL A 157 -17.00 -4.08 5.74
C VAL A 157 -15.94 -4.95 6.42
N SER A 158 -15.74 -6.18 5.95
CA SER A 158 -14.74 -7.09 6.53
C SER A 158 -13.30 -6.66 6.25
N VAL A 159 -13.08 -6.08 5.06
CA VAL A 159 -11.83 -5.46 4.60
C VAL A 159 -12.25 -4.28 3.75
N ARG A 160 -11.58 -3.13 3.92
CA ARG A 160 -11.82 -1.94 3.12
C ARG A 160 -11.32 -2.11 1.69
N GLU A 161 -11.94 -1.40 0.76
CA GLU A 161 -11.57 -1.42 -0.66
C GLU A 161 -10.09 -1.02 -0.83
N GLU A 162 -9.66 0.05 -0.17
CA GLU A 162 -8.28 0.54 -0.25
C GLU A 162 -7.26 -0.50 0.26
N THR A 163 -7.61 -1.23 1.32
CA THR A 163 -6.81 -2.34 1.85
C THR A 163 -6.69 -3.47 0.82
N ARG A 164 -7.78 -3.80 0.12
CA ARG A 164 -7.77 -4.86 -0.90
C ARG A 164 -7.04 -4.42 -2.16
N ASP A 165 -7.25 -3.19 -2.62
CA ASP A 165 -6.58 -2.62 -3.80
C ASP A 165 -5.06 -2.58 -3.58
N TRP A 166 -4.62 -2.07 -2.43
CA TRP A 166 -3.19 -2.10 -2.06
C TRP A 166 -2.63 -3.52 -2.08
N PHE A 167 -3.33 -4.48 -1.47
CA PHE A 167 -2.90 -5.88 -1.47
C PHE A 167 -2.73 -6.42 -2.89
N ASP A 168 -3.71 -6.24 -3.76
CA ASP A 168 -3.64 -6.73 -5.14
C ASP A 168 -2.50 -6.08 -5.94
N LEU A 169 -2.26 -4.78 -5.73
CA LEU A 169 -1.22 -4.01 -6.41
C LEU A 169 0.20 -4.27 -5.90
N ARG A 170 0.34 -4.71 -4.65
CA ARG A 170 1.65 -4.82 -3.96
C ARG A 170 2.01 -6.23 -3.54
N ASP A 171 1.20 -7.23 -3.89
CA ASP A 171 1.53 -8.64 -3.69
C ASP A 171 2.52 -9.16 -4.76
N LEU A 172 3.78 -9.30 -4.36
CA LEU A 172 4.85 -9.89 -5.17
C LEU A 172 5.20 -11.31 -4.71
N ARG A 173 4.37 -11.98 -3.91
CA ARG A 173 4.55 -13.39 -3.58
C ARG A 173 4.52 -14.25 -4.84
N GLY A 174 5.28 -15.33 -4.85
CA GLY A 174 5.46 -16.20 -6.01
C GLY A 174 6.41 -15.65 -7.09
N THR A 175 6.97 -14.45 -6.94
CA THR A 175 7.83 -13.82 -7.96
C THR A 175 9.34 -14.03 -7.73
N GLY A 176 9.72 -14.85 -6.75
CA GLY A 176 11.12 -15.19 -6.51
C GLY A 176 11.96 -14.04 -5.93
N ILE A 177 11.34 -13.21 -5.08
CA ILE A 177 12.01 -12.16 -4.31
C ILE A 177 12.93 -12.78 -3.24
N GLU A 178 14.16 -12.32 -3.19
CA GLU A 178 15.13 -12.69 -2.15
C GLU A 178 15.76 -11.44 -1.53
N TRP A 179 15.71 -11.37 -0.20
CA TRP A 179 16.39 -10.35 0.58
C TRP A 179 17.75 -10.85 1.07
N THR A 180 18.78 -10.03 0.87
CA THR A 180 20.14 -10.30 1.37
C THR A 180 20.60 -9.16 2.28
N VAL A 181 21.26 -9.50 3.39
CA VAL A 181 21.81 -8.50 4.31
C VAL A 181 23.19 -8.09 3.82
N ARG A 182 23.37 -6.81 3.52
CA ARG A 182 24.66 -6.22 3.14
C ARG A 182 25.58 -6.09 4.37
N PRO A 183 26.91 -5.97 4.20
CA PRO A 183 27.86 -5.84 5.33
C PRO A 183 27.55 -4.71 6.33
N GLU A 184 26.93 -3.63 5.85
CA GLU A 184 26.45 -2.48 6.61
C GLU A 184 25.15 -2.74 7.40
N GLY A 185 24.55 -3.93 7.27
CA GLY A 185 23.34 -4.35 7.99
C GLY A 185 22.03 -4.06 7.27
N CYS A 186 22.03 -3.25 6.21
CA CYS A 186 20.83 -3.01 5.40
C CYS A 186 20.51 -4.18 4.46
N ARG A 187 19.21 -4.39 4.24
CA ARG A 187 18.74 -5.39 3.27
C ARG A 187 18.78 -4.84 1.84
N ALA A 188 19.27 -5.65 0.91
CA ALA A 188 19.14 -5.46 -0.53
C ALA A 188 18.25 -6.57 -1.11
N VAL A 189 17.59 -6.31 -2.22
CA VAL A 189 16.59 -7.21 -2.80
C VAL A 189 16.97 -7.58 -4.23
N ALA A 190 16.75 -8.84 -4.56
CA ALA A 190 16.87 -9.34 -5.93
C ALA A 190 15.61 -10.13 -6.30
N GLN A 191 15.32 -10.18 -7.60
CA GLN A 191 14.25 -11.00 -8.16
C GLN A 191 14.82 -11.98 -9.17
N HIS A 192 14.62 -13.28 -8.94
CA HIS A 192 15.14 -14.34 -9.80
C HIS A 192 14.20 -14.70 -10.96
N ASP A 193 12.88 -14.55 -10.77
CA ASP A 193 11.86 -14.80 -11.79
C ASP A 193 11.23 -13.49 -12.27
N ARG A 194 11.80 -12.95 -13.35
CA ARG A 194 11.28 -11.73 -14.00
C ARG A 194 10.14 -12.01 -14.99
N GLY A 195 9.64 -13.25 -15.08
CA GLY A 195 8.56 -13.64 -15.99
C GLY A 195 7.15 -13.31 -15.48
N ARG A 196 7.05 -12.87 -14.22
CA ARG A 196 5.80 -12.42 -13.55
C ARG A 196 5.83 -10.90 -13.36
N MET A 197 5.28 -10.40 -12.24
CA MET A 197 5.34 -9.01 -11.87
C MET A 197 6.79 -8.57 -11.60
N PRO A 198 7.34 -7.61 -12.35
CA PRO A 198 8.71 -7.15 -12.16
C PRO A 198 8.90 -6.38 -10.84
N LEU A 199 10.04 -6.62 -10.20
CA LEU A 199 10.50 -5.85 -9.05
C LEU A 199 11.14 -4.53 -9.51
N TYR A 200 10.37 -3.44 -9.40
CA TYR A 200 10.87 -2.07 -9.52
C TYR A 200 11.48 -1.52 -8.21
N SER A 201 12.73 -1.87 -7.92
CA SER A 201 13.44 -1.42 -6.72
C SER A 201 14.81 -0.85 -7.05
N LEU A 202 15.21 0.21 -6.35
CA LEU A 202 16.58 0.73 -6.36
C LEU A 202 17.50 -0.07 -5.43
N ARG A 203 16.97 -0.94 -4.57
CA ARG A 203 17.72 -1.69 -3.55
C ARG A 203 18.43 -2.93 -4.06
N GLU A 204 18.75 -2.98 -5.36
CA GLU A 204 19.54 -4.08 -5.89
C GLU A 204 20.92 -4.14 -5.20
N PRO A 205 21.51 -5.33 -4.97
CA PRO A 205 22.77 -5.46 -4.23
C PRO A 205 23.94 -4.65 -4.81
N ALA A 206 23.94 -4.41 -6.13
CA ALA A 206 24.97 -3.67 -6.85
C ALA A 206 24.62 -2.20 -7.09
N SER A 207 23.43 -1.75 -6.65
CA SER A 207 22.97 -0.37 -6.88
C SER A 207 23.77 0.63 -6.03
N ASP A 208 24.19 1.71 -6.68
CA ASP A 208 24.73 2.93 -6.08
C ASP A 208 23.69 4.06 -5.99
N GLU A 209 22.49 3.87 -6.58
CA GLU A 209 21.41 4.85 -6.58
C GLU A 209 20.64 4.88 -5.25
N PHE A 210 20.56 3.75 -4.54
CA PHE A 210 19.87 3.70 -3.24
C PHE A 210 20.78 4.16 -2.08
N PRO A 211 20.35 5.11 -1.23
CA PRO A 211 21.17 5.65 -0.14
C PRO A 211 21.22 4.71 1.08
N PHE A 212 21.84 3.53 0.92
CA PHE A 212 21.91 2.47 1.94
C PHE A 212 22.42 2.95 3.31
N ALA A 213 23.39 3.87 3.33
CA ALA A 213 23.94 4.41 4.57
C ALA A 213 22.93 5.30 5.32
N ALA A 214 22.16 6.12 4.61
CA ALA A 214 21.11 6.94 5.21
C ALA A 214 19.95 6.06 5.71
N TRP A 215 19.53 5.09 4.89
CA TRP A 215 18.50 4.11 5.26
C TRP A 215 18.89 3.28 6.49
N SER A 216 20.15 2.83 6.56
CA SER A 216 20.68 2.08 7.73
C SER A 216 20.56 2.90 9.02
N ARG A 217 20.94 4.19 8.97
CA ARG A 217 20.86 5.10 10.12
C ARG A 217 19.41 5.32 10.54
N LEU A 218 18.51 5.49 9.58
CA LEU A 218 17.07 5.62 9.83
C LEU A 218 16.50 4.40 10.57
N LEU A 219 16.74 3.18 10.06
CA LEU A 219 16.29 1.94 10.70
C LEU A 219 16.95 1.69 12.06
N GLY A 220 18.24 2.00 12.17
CA GLY A 220 18.97 1.94 13.43
C GLY A 220 18.33 2.85 14.48
N ARG A 221 18.03 4.09 14.11
CA ARG A 221 17.36 5.03 15.01
C ARG A 221 15.96 4.60 15.40
N ALA A 222 15.18 4.08 14.44
CA ALA A 222 13.85 3.54 14.72
C ALA A 222 13.92 2.41 15.76
N THR A 223 14.90 1.51 15.62
CA THR A 223 15.14 0.41 16.57
C THR A 223 15.50 0.93 17.97
N GLU A 224 16.42 1.89 18.05
CA GLU A 224 16.82 2.52 19.32
C GLU A 224 15.63 3.15 20.06
N LEU A 225 14.71 3.80 19.35
CA LEU A 225 13.54 4.43 19.96
C LEU A 225 12.62 3.39 20.61
N LEU A 226 12.39 2.26 19.94
CA LEU A 226 11.58 1.16 20.47
C LEU A 226 12.31 0.46 21.63
N ASP A 227 13.62 0.26 21.54
CA ASP A 227 14.39 -0.34 22.62
C ASP A 227 14.48 0.58 23.85
N ALA A 228 14.49 1.89 23.68
CA ALA A 228 14.44 2.86 24.78
C ALA A 228 13.14 2.75 25.59
N VAL A 229 12.00 2.52 24.94
CA VAL A 229 10.72 2.23 25.62
C VAL A 229 10.84 1.00 26.50
N ARG A 230 11.42 -0.08 25.95
CA ARG A 230 11.57 -1.36 26.66
C ARG A 230 12.51 -1.26 27.85
N ALA A 231 13.48 -0.35 27.79
CA ALA A 231 14.43 -0.10 28.86
C ALA A 231 13.88 0.85 29.95
N ASP A 232 12.69 1.44 29.78
CA ASP A 232 12.08 2.30 30.80
C ASP A 232 11.81 1.49 32.08
N SER A 233 12.36 1.98 33.20
CA SER A 233 12.22 1.36 34.50
C SER A 233 10.77 1.13 34.95
N ALA A 234 9.82 1.96 34.48
CA ALA A 234 8.41 1.82 34.77
C ALA A 234 7.84 0.49 34.24
N VAL A 235 8.29 0.05 33.06
CA VAL A 235 7.87 -1.20 32.40
C VAL A 235 8.31 -2.43 33.21
N HIS A 236 9.41 -2.31 33.97
CA HIS A 236 9.97 -3.39 34.78
C HIS A 236 9.42 -3.43 36.22
N THR A 237 8.46 -2.57 36.58
CA THR A 237 7.82 -2.68 37.89
C THR A 237 6.94 -3.94 37.97
N PRO A 238 6.88 -4.64 39.12
CA PRO A 238 6.13 -5.90 39.21
C PRO A 238 4.66 -5.80 38.79
N HIS A 239 4.00 -4.68 39.12
CA HIS A 239 2.61 -4.45 38.75
C HIS A 239 2.41 -4.29 37.24
N VAL A 240 3.32 -3.56 36.57
CA VAL A 240 3.28 -3.42 35.10
C VAL A 240 3.56 -4.76 34.45
N GLN A 241 4.58 -5.50 34.89
CA GLN A 241 4.90 -6.82 34.32
C GLN A 241 3.73 -7.81 34.44
N THR A 242 3.09 -7.90 35.61
CA THR A 242 1.92 -8.78 35.80
C THR A 242 0.73 -8.36 34.90
N ALA A 243 0.49 -7.06 34.73
CA ALA A 243 -0.58 -6.59 33.84
C ALA A 243 -0.25 -6.83 32.37
N LEU A 244 1.02 -6.63 32.00
CA LEU A 244 1.53 -6.79 30.64
C LEU A 244 1.48 -8.25 30.21
N GLU A 245 1.91 -9.20 31.06
CA GLU A 245 1.81 -10.64 30.81
C GLU A 245 0.38 -11.06 30.44
N ARG A 246 -0.63 -10.56 31.17
CA ARG A 246 -2.04 -10.84 30.85
C ARG A 246 -2.46 -10.27 29.50
N CYS A 247 -1.92 -9.14 29.09
CA CYS A 247 -2.20 -8.56 27.78
C CYS A 247 -1.54 -9.37 26.64
N THR A 248 -0.52 -10.18 26.91
CA THR A 248 0.13 -10.99 25.87
C THR A 248 -0.60 -12.30 25.53
N GLU A 249 -1.66 -12.63 26.27
CA GLU A 249 -2.53 -13.78 25.99
C GLU A 249 -3.50 -13.49 24.82
N PRO A 250 -4.10 -14.53 24.18
CA PRO A 250 -5.01 -14.34 23.04
C PRO A 250 -6.21 -13.42 23.29
N ASP A 251 -6.76 -13.42 24.51
CA ASP A 251 -7.84 -12.52 24.96
C ASP A 251 -7.32 -11.32 25.76
N GLY A 252 -6.01 -11.07 25.72
CA GLY A 252 -5.32 -10.06 26.51
C GLY A 252 -5.80 -8.63 26.30
N HIS A 253 -6.47 -8.34 25.18
CA HIS A 253 -7.12 -7.06 24.94
C HIS A 253 -8.18 -6.68 26.01
N GLN A 254 -8.72 -7.66 26.75
CA GLN A 254 -9.65 -7.41 27.85
C GLN A 254 -8.95 -6.82 29.10
N HIS A 255 -7.62 -6.80 29.12
CA HIS A 255 -6.80 -6.38 30.25
C HIS A 255 -6.05 -5.05 30.05
N LEU A 256 -6.41 -4.29 29.01
CA LEU A 256 -5.78 -3.00 28.68
C LEU A 256 -5.96 -1.94 29.79
N GLY A 257 -7.15 -1.83 30.39
CA GLY A 257 -7.41 -0.88 31.48
C GLY A 257 -6.46 -1.06 32.68
N PRO A 258 -6.35 -2.27 33.26
CA PRO A 258 -5.37 -2.58 34.29
C PRO A 258 -3.91 -2.28 33.90
N LEU A 259 -3.53 -2.47 32.64
CA LEU A 259 -2.19 -2.12 32.15
C LEU A 259 -1.99 -0.60 32.12
N ALA A 260 -2.97 0.16 31.62
CA ALA A 260 -2.92 1.63 31.61
C ALA A 260 -2.80 2.22 33.02
N ASP A 261 -3.55 1.69 33.97
CA ASP A 261 -3.48 2.08 35.39
C ASP A 261 -2.09 1.80 35.98
N ALA A 262 -1.53 0.61 35.70
CA ALA A 262 -0.21 0.23 36.19
C ALA A 262 0.91 1.11 35.60
N LEU A 263 0.87 1.40 34.30
CA LEU A 263 1.82 2.28 33.62
C LEU A 263 1.75 3.71 34.17
N SER A 264 0.53 4.23 34.35
CA SER A 264 0.32 5.56 34.93
C SER A 264 0.86 5.66 36.36
N TRP A 265 0.60 4.64 37.19
CA TRP A 265 1.11 4.58 38.57
C TRP A 265 2.63 4.47 38.63
N ALA A 266 3.25 3.80 37.66
CA ALA A 266 4.70 3.69 37.52
C ALA A 266 5.36 4.95 36.93
N ASN A 267 4.59 6.01 36.62
CA ASN A 267 5.06 7.23 35.95
C ASN A 267 5.69 6.97 34.57
N PHE A 268 5.16 6.02 33.81
CA PHE A 268 5.60 5.76 32.45
C PHE A 268 5.43 7.00 31.56
N CYS A 269 6.49 7.39 30.85
CA CYS A 269 6.59 8.73 30.25
C CYS A 269 6.21 8.80 28.76
N HIS A 270 6.01 7.67 28.09
CA HIS A 270 5.68 7.63 26.67
C HIS A 270 4.17 7.80 26.44
N SER A 271 3.74 9.05 26.22
CA SER A 271 2.33 9.41 26.06
C SER A 271 1.63 8.71 24.89
N ALA A 272 2.33 8.47 23.78
CA ALA A 272 1.77 7.78 22.61
C ALA A 272 1.30 6.36 22.96
N LEU A 273 2.14 5.61 23.68
CA LEU A 273 1.85 4.24 24.14
C LEU A 273 0.82 4.21 25.26
N LEU A 274 0.93 5.13 26.23
CA LEU A 274 -0.04 5.21 27.32
C LEU A 274 -1.45 5.44 26.78
N ARG A 275 -1.60 6.37 25.83
CA ARG A 275 -2.86 6.67 25.16
C ARG A 275 -3.36 5.49 24.31
N ALA A 276 -2.46 4.82 23.57
CA ALA A 276 -2.80 3.63 22.79
C ALA A 276 -3.35 2.47 23.64
N VAL A 277 -2.92 2.36 24.90
CA VAL A 277 -3.43 1.35 25.84
C VAL A 277 -4.68 1.83 26.59
N SER A 278 -4.76 3.12 26.96
CA SER A 278 -5.87 3.65 27.76
C SER A 278 -7.13 3.94 26.95
N GLU A 279 -6.97 4.53 25.78
CA GLU A 279 -8.03 5.02 24.91
C GLU A 279 -7.67 4.76 23.43
N PRO A 280 -7.50 3.48 23.02
CA PRO A 280 -7.19 3.15 21.63
C PRO A 280 -8.31 3.61 20.70
N VAL A 281 -7.93 4.20 19.55
CA VAL A 281 -8.89 4.51 18.48
C VAL A 281 -9.34 3.22 17.79
N ALA A 282 -8.42 2.27 17.63
CA ALA A 282 -8.68 0.93 17.12
C ALA A 282 -7.95 -0.11 17.96
N LEU A 283 -8.48 -1.33 18.05
CA LEU A 283 -7.87 -2.38 18.89
C LEU A 283 -6.41 -2.69 18.49
N VAL A 284 -6.08 -2.56 17.20
CA VAL A 284 -4.73 -2.80 16.68
C VAL A 284 -3.71 -1.77 17.17
N GLU A 285 -4.16 -0.56 17.54
CA GLU A 285 -3.33 0.45 18.18
C GLU A 285 -2.86 -0.03 19.56
N ALA A 286 -3.74 -0.66 20.33
CA ALA A 286 -3.36 -1.27 21.60
C ALA A 286 -2.43 -2.49 21.39
N ALA A 287 -2.63 -3.28 20.33
CA ALA A 287 -1.84 -4.47 20.05
C ALA A 287 -0.36 -4.13 19.87
N TRP A 288 -0.03 -3.17 18.99
CA TRP A 288 1.37 -2.79 18.76
C TRP A 288 2.00 -2.15 20.01
N ALA A 289 1.19 -1.42 20.81
CA ALA A 289 1.67 -0.81 22.04
C ALA A 289 2.08 -1.87 23.06
N VAL A 290 1.24 -2.89 23.26
CA VAL A 290 1.53 -4.04 24.12
C VAL A 290 2.73 -4.83 23.59
N GLU A 291 2.83 -5.08 22.28
CA GLU A 291 3.99 -5.74 21.67
C GLU A 291 5.29 -5.00 21.97
N THR A 292 5.28 -3.67 21.83
CA THR A 292 6.45 -2.82 22.05
C THR A 292 6.87 -2.86 23.52
N LEU A 293 5.92 -2.70 24.45
CA LEU A 293 6.17 -2.78 25.89
C LEU A 293 6.69 -4.15 26.32
N ALA A 294 6.13 -5.23 25.77
CA ALA A 294 6.51 -6.60 26.09
C ALA A 294 7.77 -7.09 25.36
N GLY A 295 8.27 -6.32 24.38
CA GLY A 295 9.39 -6.74 23.54
C GLY A 295 9.06 -7.97 22.69
N LEU A 296 7.81 -8.10 22.26
CA LEU A 296 7.38 -9.15 21.34
C LEU A 296 7.79 -8.81 19.91
N GLU A 297 7.78 -9.84 19.07
CA GLU A 297 7.85 -9.64 17.62
C GLU A 297 6.68 -8.78 17.14
N ARG A 298 6.97 -7.87 16.21
CA ARG A 298 5.98 -6.94 15.65
C ARG A 298 4.92 -7.73 14.88
N GLY A 299 3.65 -7.46 15.16
CA GLY A 299 2.50 -8.10 14.51
C GLY A 299 2.01 -9.37 15.21
N LYS A 300 2.75 -9.89 16.21
CA LYS A 300 2.39 -11.12 16.93
C LYS A 300 1.03 -11.02 17.64
N LEU A 301 0.78 -9.94 18.37
CA LEU A 301 -0.51 -9.74 19.05
C LEU A 301 -1.58 -9.27 18.07
N THR A 302 -1.22 -8.55 17.01
CA THR A 302 -2.17 -8.24 15.94
C THR A 302 -2.74 -9.53 15.34
N ALA A 303 -1.89 -10.46 14.90
CA ALA A 303 -2.33 -11.75 14.38
C ALA A 303 -3.14 -12.55 15.44
N ALA A 304 -2.68 -12.57 16.69
CA ALA A 304 -3.35 -13.33 17.75
C ALA A 304 -4.75 -12.78 18.13
N TRP A 305 -4.91 -11.46 18.20
CA TRP A 305 -6.16 -10.83 18.63
C TRP A 305 -7.20 -10.73 17.51
N PHE A 306 -6.77 -10.61 16.26
CA PHE A 306 -7.68 -10.48 15.11
C PHE A 306 -7.93 -11.81 14.40
N GLY A 307 -7.04 -12.80 14.58
CA GLY A 307 -7.13 -14.09 13.93
C GLY A 307 -6.74 -14.03 12.45
N ALA A 308 -7.17 -15.04 11.70
CA ALA A 308 -6.84 -15.17 10.29
C ALA A 308 -7.36 -13.98 9.48
N SER A 309 -6.48 -13.39 8.68
CA SER A 309 -6.82 -12.31 7.76
C SER A 309 -7.87 -12.81 6.76
N PRO A 310 -8.90 -12.00 6.45
CA PRO A 310 -9.83 -12.30 5.36
C PRO A 310 -9.12 -12.41 4.01
N LEU A 311 -7.92 -11.84 3.86
CA LEU A 311 -7.09 -11.89 2.66
C LEU A 311 -6.16 -13.11 2.60
N ALA A 312 -6.06 -13.90 3.67
CA ALA A 312 -5.16 -15.06 3.72
C ALA A 312 -5.50 -16.12 2.64
N SER A 313 -6.79 -16.27 2.33
CA SER A 313 -7.26 -17.16 1.26
C SER A 313 -7.56 -16.44 -0.05
N SER A 314 -7.39 -15.12 -0.09
CA SER A 314 -7.73 -14.34 -1.27
C SER A 314 -6.81 -14.66 -2.43
N ARG A 315 -7.38 -14.57 -3.63
CA ARG A 315 -6.68 -14.79 -4.89
C ARG A 315 -6.97 -13.67 -5.84
N SER A 316 -5.98 -13.35 -6.64
CA SER A 316 -6.10 -12.35 -7.68
C SER A 316 -5.47 -12.87 -8.96
N TRP A 317 -6.11 -12.59 -10.08
CA TRP A 317 -5.64 -12.95 -11.41
C TRP A 317 -5.53 -11.68 -12.23
N ARG A 318 -4.35 -11.44 -12.79
CA ARG A 318 -4.14 -10.40 -13.81
C ARG A 318 -4.26 -11.01 -15.19
N LEU A 319 -5.14 -10.44 -15.99
CA LEU A 319 -5.47 -10.90 -17.33
C LEU A 319 -5.29 -9.75 -18.32
N SER A 320 -4.71 -10.04 -19.48
CA SER A 320 -4.68 -9.13 -20.61
C SER A 320 -5.83 -9.44 -21.56
N LEU A 321 -6.62 -8.41 -21.85
CA LEU A 321 -7.71 -8.44 -22.83
C LEU A 321 -7.37 -7.54 -24.02
N THR A 322 -7.08 -8.13 -25.16
CA THR A 322 -6.87 -7.40 -26.42
C THR A 322 -8.21 -7.23 -27.15
N LEU A 323 -8.60 -5.99 -27.42
CA LEU A 323 -9.78 -5.60 -28.21
C LEU A 323 -9.37 -5.10 -29.60
N PRO A 324 -10.00 -5.56 -30.69
CA PRO A 324 -9.73 -5.01 -32.01
C PRO A 324 -10.32 -3.62 -32.18
N ALA A 325 -9.51 -2.69 -32.71
CA ALA A 325 -9.93 -1.32 -32.97
C ALA A 325 -10.63 -1.14 -34.33
N ALA A 326 -10.40 -2.05 -35.28
CA ALA A 326 -10.88 -1.90 -36.64
C ALA A 326 -12.43 -1.79 -36.68
N GLY A 327 -12.93 -0.68 -37.24
CA GLY A 327 -14.36 -0.43 -37.37
C GLY A 327 -15.06 0.03 -36.08
N ARG A 328 -14.31 0.32 -35.02
CA ARG A 328 -14.82 0.83 -33.75
C ARG A 328 -14.62 2.35 -33.61
N PRO A 329 -15.46 3.04 -32.82
CA PRO A 329 -15.18 4.40 -32.37
C PRO A 329 -13.84 4.48 -31.64
N TRP A 330 -13.17 5.63 -31.72
CA TRP A 330 -11.87 5.82 -31.09
C TRP A 330 -11.89 5.71 -29.55
N ARG A 331 -13.04 5.97 -28.89
CA ARG A 331 -13.24 5.78 -27.44
C ARG A 331 -13.78 4.40 -27.05
N PHE A 332 -13.93 3.48 -28.00
CA PHE A 332 -14.58 2.20 -27.73
C PHE A 332 -13.91 1.43 -26.59
N ALA A 333 -12.58 1.34 -26.58
CA ALA A 333 -11.84 0.66 -25.53
C ALA A 333 -12.02 1.33 -24.15
N GLN A 334 -12.07 2.66 -24.09
CA GLN A 334 -12.23 3.42 -22.85
C GLN A 334 -13.62 3.23 -22.26
N GLU A 335 -14.65 3.35 -23.10
CA GLU A 335 -16.04 3.09 -22.71
C GLU A 335 -16.23 1.63 -22.27
N PHE A 336 -15.60 0.69 -22.98
CA PHE A 336 -15.64 -0.73 -22.64
C PHE A 336 -14.94 -1.02 -21.31
N ALA A 337 -13.74 -0.48 -21.09
CA ALA A 337 -12.98 -0.66 -19.85
C ALA A 337 -13.75 -0.09 -18.65
N GLY A 338 -14.31 1.12 -18.76
CA GLY A 338 -15.12 1.73 -17.71
C GLY A 338 -16.38 0.90 -17.39
N GLU A 339 -17.10 0.41 -18.40
CA GLU A 339 -18.26 -0.46 -18.18
C GLU A 339 -17.87 -1.81 -17.56
N LEU A 340 -16.76 -2.41 -18.00
CA LEU A 340 -16.24 -3.65 -17.41
C LEU A 340 -15.84 -3.47 -15.95
N SER A 341 -15.10 -2.39 -15.67
CA SER A 341 -14.65 -2.07 -14.32
C SER A 341 -15.83 -1.86 -13.39
N ALA A 342 -16.85 -1.11 -13.81
CA ALA A 342 -18.08 -0.91 -13.03
C ALA A 342 -18.81 -2.24 -12.78
N ASP A 343 -18.99 -3.10 -13.80
CA ASP A 343 -19.63 -4.41 -13.66
C ASP A 343 -18.85 -5.33 -12.70
N LEU A 344 -17.51 -5.31 -12.75
CA LEU A 344 -16.64 -6.10 -11.87
C LEU A 344 -16.65 -5.56 -10.44
N GLN A 345 -16.58 -4.24 -10.25
CA GLN A 345 -16.61 -3.59 -8.93
C GLN A 345 -17.97 -3.78 -8.24
N GLU A 346 -19.10 -3.61 -8.96
CA GLU A 346 -20.45 -3.85 -8.40
C GLU A 346 -20.59 -5.30 -7.90
N ALA A 347 -19.97 -6.25 -8.60
CA ALA A 347 -19.97 -7.67 -8.22
C ALA A 347 -18.90 -8.04 -7.17
N GLY A 348 -18.01 -7.11 -6.79
CA GLY A 348 -16.85 -7.39 -5.94
C GLY A 348 -15.84 -8.35 -6.58
N LEU A 349 -15.82 -8.42 -7.91
CA LEU A 349 -15.00 -9.35 -8.69
C LEU A 349 -13.70 -8.76 -9.20
N GLY A 350 -13.46 -7.45 -9.07
CA GLY A 350 -12.21 -6.81 -9.47
C GLY A 350 -12.40 -5.52 -10.25
N MET A 351 -11.51 -5.23 -11.20
CA MET A 351 -11.49 -3.99 -11.99
C MET A 351 -10.84 -4.21 -13.36
N ALA A 352 -11.00 -3.24 -14.26
CA ALA A 352 -10.36 -3.23 -15.57
C ALA A 352 -9.93 -1.82 -15.96
N GLU A 353 -8.79 -1.69 -16.63
CA GLU A 353 -8.23 -0.42 -17.11
C GLU A 353 -7.61 -0.60 -18.51
N ILE A 354 -7.38 0.50 -19.23
CA ILE A 354 -6.64 0.47 -20.49
C ILE A 354 -5.15 0.47 -20.16
N SER A 355 -4.39 -0.48 -20.71
CA SER A 355 -2.94 -0.54 -20.54
C SER A 355 -2.16 -0.12 -21.77
N GLY A 356 -2.78 -0.10 -22.95
CA GLY A 356 -2.13 0.42 -24.13
C GLY A 356 -2.88 0.25 -25.44
N SER A 357 -2.20 0.61 -26.52
CA SER A 357 -2.70 0.39 -27.86
C SER A 357 -1.59 0.05 -28.85
N THR A 358 -1.96 -0.73 -29.86
CA THR A 358 -1.09 -1.09 -30.97
C THR A 358 -1.58 -0.40 -32.25
N SER A 359 -0.66 0.24 -32.96
CA SER A 359 -0.87 0.78 -34.30
C SER A 359 0.00 0.06 -35.32
N VAL A 360 -0.56 -0.26 -36.49
CA VAL A 360 0.18 -0.93 -37.58
C VAL A 360 0.27 -0.04 -38.82
N PRO A 361 1.34 -0.14 -39.64
CA PRO A 361 1.41 0.56 -40.91
C PRO A 361 0.27 0.13 -41.86
N GLY A 362 -0.52 1.08 -42.32
CA GLY A 362 -1.57 0.88 -43.32
C GLY A 362 -1.03 0.87 -44.75
N GLU A 363 -1.86 0.43 -45.70
CA GLU A 363 -1.51 0.30 -47.12
C GLU A 363 -1.05 1.61 -47.79
N HIS A 364 -1.41 2.76 -47.21
CA HIS A 364 -1.06 4.09 -47.70
C HIS A 364 0.07 4.78 -46.92
N GLY A 365 0.78 4.04 -46.06
CA GLY A 365 1.94 4.54 -45.31
C GLY A 365 1.62 5.36 -44.04
N GLY A 366 0.34 5.55 -43.70
CA GLY A 366 -0.08 6.05 -42.38
C GLY A 366 -0.24 4.91 -41.38
N TYR A 367 -0.13 5.19 -40.09
CA TYR A 367 -0.44 4.22 -39.04
C TYR A 367 -1.95 4.10 -38.83
N VAL A 368 -2.43 2.89 -38.64
CA VAL A 368 -3.83 2.57 -38.37
C VAL A 368 -3.91 1.92 -37.00
N HIS A 369 -4.79 2.45 -36.15
CA HIS A 369 -5.13 1.88 -34.85
C HIS A 369 -5.63 0.45 -35.03
N HIS A 370 -4.91 -0.53 -34.46
CA HIS A 370 -5.13 -1.96 -34.73
C HIS A 370 -5.88 -2.63 -33.59
N SER A 371 -5.41 -2.43 -32.36
CA SER A 371 -6.00 -3.01 -31.16
C SER A 371 -5.69 -2.17 -29.94
N ASP A 372 -6.55 -2.27 -28.95
CA ASP A 372 -6.37 -1.75 -27.60
C ASP A 372 -6.16 -2.93 -26.65
N ASP A 373 -5.29 -2.76 -25.67
CA ASP A 373 -5.00 -3.73 -24.64
C ASP A 373 -5.53 -3.21 -23.30
N LEU A 374 -6.24 -4.08 -22.58
CA LEU A 374 -6.80 -3.81 -21.27
C LEU A 374 -6.15 -4.74 -20.25
N ASP A 375 -5.80 -4.18 -19.09
CA ASP A 375 -5.40 -4.94 -17.92
C ASP A 375 -6.64 -5.20 -17.06
N VAL A 376 -6.89 -6.47 -16.75
CA VAL A 376 -8.08 -6.89 -16.02
C VAL A 376 -7.65 -7.66 -14.77
N LEU A 377 -7.99 -7.11 -13.61
CA LEU A 377 -7.80 -7.74 -12.32
C LEU A 377 -9.08 -8.46 -11.92
N ILE A 378 -9.02 -9.77 -11.71
CA ILE A 378 -10.13 -10.56 -11.16
C ILE A 378 -9.78 -11.05 -9.76
N ARG A 379 -10.73 -10.94 -8.82
CA ARG A 379 -10.64 -11.30 -7.41
C ARG A 379 -11.46 -12.54 -7.10
N ASP A 380 -10.85 -13.46 -6.37
CA ASP A 380 -11.42 -14.62 -5.66
C ASP A 380 -12.23 -15.65 -6.50
N ASP A 381 -12.99 -15.25 -7.51
CA ASP A 381 -13.82 -16.07 -8.40
C ASP A 381 -13.54 -15.78 -9.89
N LEU A 382 -12.44 -16.38 -10.39
CA LEU A 382 -12.04 -16.27 -11.80
C LEU A 382 -13.16 -16.66 -12.79
N PRO A 383 -13.89 -17.78 -12.63
CA PRO A 383 -15.01 -18.13 -13.51
C PRO A 383 -16.07 -17.02 -13.61
N SER A 384 -16.50 -16.43 -12.50
CA SER A 384 -17.49 -15.35 -12.51
C SER A 384 -16.94 -14.08 -13.18
N GLY A 385 -15.67 -13.74 -12.94
CA GLY A 385 -15.00 -12.63 -13.62
C GLY A 385 -14.92 -12.82 -15.14
N VAL A 386 -14.50 -14.00 -15.60
CA VAL A 386 -14.47 -14.34 -17.04
C VAL A 386 -15.87 -14.31 -17.65
N GLN A 387 -16.90 -14.72 -16.90
CA GLN A 387 -18.28 -14.62 -17.36
C GLN A 387 -18.75 -13.16 -17.49
N ALA A 388 -18.33 -12.25 -16.60
CA ALA A 388 -18.60 -10.82 -16.73
C ALA A 388 -17.95 -10.25 -18.00
N ILE A 389 -16.66 -10.53 -18.22
CA ILE A 389 -15.93 -10.14 -19.44
C ILE A 389 -16.65 -10.66 -20.68
N SER A 390 -17.00 -11.95 -20.71
CA SER A 390 -17.66 -12.56 -21.87
C SER A 390 -19.03 -11.92 -22.15
N ARG A 391 -19.87 -11.70 -21.13
CA ARG A 391 -21.18 -11.06 -21.30
C ARG A 391 -21.04 -9.67 -21.94
N LEU A 392 -20.09 -8.88 -21.45
CA LEU A 392 -19.83 -7.55 -21.97
C LEU A 392 -19.31 -7.58 -23.42
N LEU A 393 -18.37 -8.48 -23.72
CA LEU A 393 -17.88 -8.70 -25.09
C LEU A 393 -19.00 -9.08 -26.06
N HIS A 394 -19.95 -9.92 -25.65
CA HIS A 394 -21.10 -10.29 -26.49
C HIS A 394 -22.05 -9.11 -26.70
N ARG A 395 -22.33 -8.32 -25.65
CA ARG A 395 -23.13 -7.09 -25.75
C ARG A 395 -22.55 -6.11 -26.77
N HIS A 396 -21.23 -5.97 -26.81
CA HIS A 396 -20.51 -5.11 -27.74
C HIS A 396 -20.13 -5.78 -29.06
N GLN A 397 -20.56 -7.03 -29.30
CA GLN A 397 -20.24 -7.80 -30.52
C GLN A 397 -18.73 -7.92 -30.77
N ALA A 398 -17.92 -8.07 -29.72
CA ALA A 398 -16.46 -8.16 -29.77
C ALA A 398 -15.92 -9.57 -29.42
N ALA A 399 -16.79 -10.46 -28.93
CA ALA A 399 -16.39 -11.77 -28.38
C ALA A 399 -15.63 -12.68 -29.37
N GLU A 400 -15.97 -12.64 -30.67
CA GLU A 400 -15.32 -13.50 -31.68
C GLU A 400 -13.88 -13.06 -32.02
N THR A 401 -13.53 -11.83 -31.67
CA THR A 401 -12.29 -11.18 -32.12
C THR A 401 -11.39 -10.72 -30.98
N ALA A 402 -11.94 -10.60 -29.77
CA ALA A 402 -11.18 -10.28 -28.58
C ALA A 402 -10.35 -11.48 -28.13
N VAL A 403 -9.24 -11.21 -27.46
CA VAL A 403 -8.34 -12.25 -26.95
C VAL A 403 -8.10 -12.00 -25.48
N LEU A 404 -8.47 -12.97 -24.64
CA LEU A 404 -8.22 -12.95 -23.19
C LEU A 404 -7.11 -13.95 -22.84
N LYS A 405 -6.12 -13.51 -22.06
CA LYS A 405 -4.98 -14.33 -21.61
C LYS A 405 -4.65 -14.05 -20.15
N HIS A 406 -4.00 -14.99 -19.50
CA HIS A 406 -3.27 -14.70 -18.25
C HIS A 406 -2.03 -13.85 -18.54
N ASP A 407 -1.68 -12.92 -17.65
CA ASP A 407 -0.46 -12.11 -17.74
C ASP A 407 0.80 -12.85 -17.27
N GLU A 408 0.63 -14.04 -16.71
CA GLU A 408 1.74 -14.87 -16.25
C GLU A 408 2.12 -15.92 -17.30
N THR A 409 3.43 -16.14 -17.49
CA THR A 409 3.91 -17.23 -18.33
C THR A 409 3.61 -18.61 -17.73
N PRO A 410 3.15 -19.60 -18.52
CA PRO A 410 2.86 -19.52 -19.95
C PRO A 410 1.54 -18.76 -20.18
N PHE A 411 1.55 -17.73 -21.04
CA PHE A 411 0.39 -16.90 -21.36
C PHE A 411 -0.75 -17.74 -21.96
N GLU A 412 -1.54 -18.37 -21.10
CA GLU A 412 -2.58 -19.32 -21.47
C GLU A 412 -3.83 -18.56 -21.88
N HIS A 413 -4.36 -18.92 -23.06
CA HIS A 413 -5.61 -18.36 -23.56
C HIS A 413 -6.79 -18.85 -22.72
N ILE A 414 -7.63 -17.91 -22.29
CA ILE A 414 -8.86 -18.20 -21.56
C ILE A 414 -10.02 -18.24 -22.56
N PRO A 415 -10.76 -19.36 -22.67
CA PRO A 415 -11.88 -19.44 -23.59
C PRO A 415 -13.03 -18.51 -23.16
N LEU A 416 -13.48 -17.66 -24.08
CA LEU A 416 -14.65 -16.81 -23.90
C LEU A 416 -15.91 -17.61 -24.30
N ILE A 417 -16.58 -18.18 -23.31
CA ILE A 417 -17.78 -19.02 -23.51
C ILE A 417 -19.00 -18.13 -23.78
N ASP A 418 -19.90 -18.56 -24.66
CA ASP A 418 -21.19 -17.91 -24.90
C ASP A 418 -22.00 -17.85 -23.59
N PRO A 419 -22.43 -16.67 -23.12
CA PRO A 419 -23.15 -16.55 -21.85
C PRO A 419 -24.52 -17.23 -21.83
N SER A 420 -25.02 -17.73 -22.96
CA SER A 420 -26.27 -18.49 -23.06
C SER A 420 -26.17 -19.98 -22.73
N THR A 421 -24.95 -20.50 -22.53
CA THR A 421 -24.66 -21.87 -22.05
C THR A 421 -24.28 -21.89 -20.58
#